data_AF-A0A2E4Y5Y3-F1
#
_entry.id   AF-A0A2E4Y5Y3-F1
#
_cell.length_a   1.000
_cell.length_b   1.000
_cell.length_c   1.000
_cell.angle_alpha   90.00
_cell.angle_beta   90.00
_cell.angle_gamma   90.00
#
_symmetry.space_group_name_H-M   'P 1'
#
loop_
_entity.id
_entity.type
_entity.pdbx_description
1 polymer ?
#
loop_
_entity_poly.entity_id
_entity_poly.type
_entity_poly.pdbx_seq_one_letter_code
_entity_poly.pdbx_strand_id
1 'polypeptide(L)'
;MWGDCADIIYFFRAIYSKNNNLPFAIIHPLKKRPTLFSNESKDFDHLPKNLRFKSFMKTISKLAGTFHLGANETYPIKINKIRPGDIYIFQLTTKKKRKIIRHAMGIKKVHPNGTMDYIYSSPRIKIINELSKKKTHKKSDLIYKKMQDPLFAPKNKLRGFRRFIWPRHMLKRRKMSISLKDSWLQQSKMAQIWGEDKFLKYVKKTLTKKEENIEITIKRKINDLCQLTNQRIEAVQEALDYKYKIKGRCFNYREYDIYSSPMMDYVLKKNFNYLRILWSKKGREIKDEKTLSTIKAIFSNNNKKSQKLYKVCPLKIRDQKREYLNLGQIYYRLKKGLFSPNPNHSLKKRWGIDNSLSFKSKCRIYY
;
A
#
# COMPACT_ATOMS: atom_id res chain seq x y z
N MET A 1 13.99 -12.01 -9.85
CA MET A 1 14.12 -10.59 -10.24
C MET A 1 13.41 -9.77 -9.18
N TRP A 2 14.11 -8.99 -8.36
CA TRP A 2 13.43 -8.21 -7.32
C TRP A 2 12.51 -7.19 -7.97
N GLY A 3 11.27 -7.07 -7.50
CA GLY A 3 10.34 -6.06 -7.99
C GLY A 3 10.15 -4.99 -6.93
N ASP A 4 10.27 -3.73 -7.31
CA ASP A 4 9.97 -2.60 -6.45
C ASP A 4 8.52 -2.13 -6.71
N CYS A 5 7.92 -1.43 -5.75
CA CYS A 5 6.60 -0.79 -5.95
C CYS A 5 6.64 0.23 -7.11
N ALA A 6 7.82 0.78 -7.40
CA ALA A 6 8.05 1.71 -8.49
C ALA A 6 8.07 1.06 -9.88
N ASP A 7 8.30 -0.25 -10.00
CA ASP A 7 8.40 -0.95 -11.29
C ASP A 7 7.19 -0.62 -12.17
N ILE A 8 5.99 -0.80 -11.63
CA ILE A 8 4.76 -0.60 -12.39
C ILE A 8 4.53 0.87 -12.78
N ILE A 9 5.02 1.80 -11.96
CA ILE A 9 4.92 3.23 -12.22
C ILE A 9 5.82 3.61 -13.41
N TYR A 10 7.04 3.06 -13.45
CA TYR A 10 7.89 3.18 -14.64
C TYR A 10 7.27 2.50 -15.86
N PHE A 11 6.60 1.35 -15.67
CA PHE A 11 5.96 0.62 -16.76
C PHE A 11 4.83 1.42 -17.39
N PHE A 12 3.94 2.01 -16.57
CA PHE A 12 2.90 2.90 -17.09
C PHE A 12 3.47 4.09 -17.83
N ARG A 13 4.52 4.73 -17.28
CA ARG A 13 5.17 5.86 -17.97
C ARG A 13 5.74 5.42 -19.32
N ALA A 14 6.47 4.31 -19.38
CA ALA A 14 7.10 3.84 -20.60
C ALA A 14 6.09 3.38 -21.66
N ILE A 15 5.03 2.65 -21.25
CA ILE A 15 3.94 2.24 -22.15
C ILE A 15 3.22 3.48 -22.69
N TYR A 16 2.87 4.43 -21.83
CA TYR A 16 2.22 5.66 -22.26
C TYR A 16 3.11 6.47 -23.21
N SER A 17 4.40 6.61 -22.89
CA SER A 17 5.37 7.28 -23.76
C SER A 17 5.45 6.62 -25.13
N LYS A 18 5.56 5.29 -25.18
CA LYS A 18 5.59 4.53 -26.43
C LYS A 18 4.32 4.73 -27.26
N ASN A 19 3.15 4.62 -26.63
CA ASN A 19 1.86 4.69 -27.34
C ASN A 19 1.51 6.11 -27.84
N ASN A 20 2.18 7.15 -27.32
CA ASN A 20 1.91 8.54 -27.67
C ASN A 20 3.14 9.23 -28.31
N ASN A 21 4.16 8.46 -28.73
CA ASN A 21 5.39 8.99 -29.30
C ASN A 21 6.07 10.08 -28.43
N LEU A 22 6.02 9.92 -27.10
CA LEU A 22 6.63 10.86 -26.16
C LEU A 22 8.00 10.36 -25.68
N PRO A 23 8.93 11.27 -25.35
CA PRO A 23 10.22 10.88 -24.82
C PRO A 23 10.07 10.21 -23.45
N PHE A 24 10.93 9.23 -23.19
CA PHE A 24 11.12 8.57 -21.91
C PHE A 24 12.58 8.66 -21.52
N ALA A 25 12.85 9.09 -20.29
CA ALA A 25 14.19 9.02 -19.71
C ALA A 25 14.11 8.82 -18.20
N ILE A 26 15.16 8.20 -17.66
CA ILE A 26 15.51 8.22 -16.25
C ILE A 26 16.96 8.66 -16.08
N ILE A 27 17.31 9.22 -14.92
CA ILE A 27 18.72 9.39 -14.56
C ILE A 27 19.35 8.00 -14.39
N HIS A 28 20.50 7.78 -15.01
CA HIS A 28 21.21 6.52 -14.96
C HIS A 28 21.84 6.33 -13.57
N PRO A 29 21.36 5.39 -12.74
CA PRO A 29 21.73 5.34 -11.32
C PRO A 29 23.15 4.82 -11.06
N LEU A 30 23.73 4.10 -12.02
CA LEU A 30 25.07 3.50 -11.89
C LEU A 30 26.21 4.38 -12.44
N LYS A 31 25.92 5.53 -13.05
CA LYS A 31 26.95 6.37 -13.67
C LYS A 31 27.40 7.45 -12.68
N LYS A 32 28.73 7.65 -12.56
CA LYS A 32 29.33 8.66 -11.68
C LYS A 32 28.90 10.09 -12.06
N ARG A 33 28.80 10.37 -13.36
CA ARG A 33 28.25 11.62 -13.90
C ARG A 33 26.77 11.41 -14.27
N PRO A 34 25.88 12.37 -13.95
CA PRO A 34 24.46 12.24 -14.25
C PRO A 34 24.25 12.19 -15.76
N THR A 35 23.84 11.03 -16.23
CA THR A 35 23.50 10.74 -17.63
C THR A 35 22.08 10.19 -17.67
N LEU A 36 21.46 10.17 -18.85
CA LEU A 36 20.11 9.63 -19.01
C LEU A 36 20.17 8.22 -19.59
N PHE A 37 19.31 7.35 -19.09
CA PHE A 37 18.91 6.13 -19.77
C PHE A 37 17.52 6.38 -20.37
N SER A 38 17.42 6.37 -21.71
CA SER A 38 16.24 6.79 -22.46
C SER A 38 15.79 5.77 -23.49
N ASN A 39 14.61 6.00 -24.08
CA ASN A 39 14.11 5.22 -25.22
C ASN A 39 14.92 5.44 -26.53
N GLU A 40 15.93 6.29 -26.51
CA GLU A 40 16.88 6.51 -27.62
C GLU A 40 18.16 5.67 -27.47
N SER A 41 18.28 4.90 -26.39
CA SER A 41 19.42 4.01 -26.20
C SER A 41 19.50 2.95 -27.30
N LYS A 42 20.72 2.76 -27.84
CA LYS A 42 21.05 1.72 -28.81
C LYS A 42 21.34 0.35 -28.17
N ASP A 43 21.31 0.24 -26.84
CA ASP A 43 21.66 -0.97 -26.09
C ASP A 43 20.85 -2.21 -26.50
N PHE A 44 19.69 -2.02 -27.15
CA PHE A 44 18.79 -3.09 -27.55
C PHE A 44 18.63 -3.21 -29.07
N ASP A 45 19.39 -2.49 -29.88
CA ASP A 45 19.18 -2.45 -31.34
C ASP A 45 19.47 -3.79 -32.02
N HIS A 46 20.32 -4.61 -31.40
CA HIS A 46 20.60 -5.99 -31.80
C HIS A 46 19.42 -6.96 -31.54
N LEU A 47 18.37 -6.53 -30.83
CA LEU A 47 17.21 -7.38 -30.52
C LEU A 47 16.07 -7.15 -31.52
N PRO A 48 15.25 -8.19 -31.81
CA PRO A 48 13.99 -8.03 -32.54
C PRO A 48 13.07 -6.97 -31.92
N LYS A 49 12.31 -6.24 -32.79
CA LYS A 49 11.46 -5.10 -32.39
C LYS A 49 10.50 -5.40 -31.24
N ASN A 50 9.93 -6.61 -31.20
CA ASN A 50 9.03 -7.06 -30.14
C ASN A 50 9.74 -7.30 -28.79
N LEU A 51 11.04 -7.61 -28.81
CA LEU A 51 11.86 -7.87 -27.61
C LEU A 51 12.53 -6.60 -27.07
N ARG A 52 12.82 -5.61 -27.93
CA ARG A 52 13.46 -4.34 -27.53
C ARG A 52 12.76 -3.68 -26.34
N PHE A 53 11.45 -3.47 -26.45
CA PHE A 53 10.67 -2.84 -25.37
C PHE A 53 10.69 -3.67 -24.08
N LYS A 54 10.55 -5.00 -24.19
CA LYS A 54 10.57 -5.89 -23.01
C LYS A 54 11.93 -5.85 -22.30
N SER A 55 13.02 -5.85 -23.06
CA SER A 55 14.38 -5.75 -22.54
C SER A 55 14.63 -4.38 -21.89
N PHE A 56 14.18 -3.30 -22.54
CA PHE A 56 14.22 -1.95 -21.99
C PHE A 56 13.51 -1.87 -20.62
N MET A 57 12.29 -2.39 -20.52
CA MET A 57 11.53 -2.42 -19.26
C MET A 57 12.21 -3.27 -18.17
N LYS A 58 12.77 -4.42 -18.56
CA LYS A 58 13.54 -5.29 -17.65
C LYS A 58 14.76 -4.56 -17.11
N THR A 59 15.47 -3.79 -17.95
CA THR A 59 16.61 -2.98 -17.53
C THR A 59 16.19 -1.87 -16.56
N ILE A 60 15.10 -1.15 -16.82
CA ILE A 60 14.58 -0.14 -15.87
C ILE A 60 14.32 -0.75 -14.49
N SER A 61 13.65 -1.91 -14.43
CA SER A 61 13.33 -2.58 -13.16
C SER A 61 14.56 -3.02 -12.36
N LYS A 62 15.72 -3.18 -13.03
CA LYS A 62 17.00 -3.49 -12.39
C LYS A 62 17.73 -2.23 -11.92
N LEU A 63 17.59 -1.13 -12.66
CA LEU A 63 18.31 0.11 -12.40
C LEU A 63 17.60 0.97 -11.33
N ALA A 64 16.28 1.08 -11.39
CA ALA A 64 15.54 2.09 -10.63
C ALA A 64 14.48 1.47 -9.70
N GLY A 65 14.45 1.95 -8.45
CA GLY A 65 13.43 1.60 -7.46
C GLY A 65 12.72 2.82 -6.85
N THR A 66 11.94 2.62 -5.80
CA THR A 66 11.15 3.70 -5.15
C THR A 66 12.02 4.84 -4.63
N PHE A 67 13.22 4.53 -4.11
CA PHE A 67 14.14 5.58 -3.68
C PHE A 67 14.57 6.46 -4.87
N HIS A 68 15.00 5.83 -5.96
CA HIS A 68 15.41 6.51 -7.19
C HIS A 68 14.28 7.38 -7.74
N LEU A 69 13.06 6.84 -7.80
CA LEU A 69 11.87 7.54 -8.26
C LEU A 69 11.64 8.85 -7.49
N GLY A 70 11.69 8.79 -6.15
CA GLY A 70 11.50 9.97 -5.30
C GLY A 70 12.69 10.94 -5.32
N ALA A 71 13.91 10.43 -5.46
CA ALA A 71 15.13 11.22 -5.41
C ALA A 71 15.42 11.98 -6.69
N ASN A 72 15.28 11.31 -7.85
CA ASN A 72 15.88 11.75 -9.10
C ASN A 72 14.85 12.08 -10.18
N GLU A 73 13.72 11.37 -10.18
CA GLU A 73 12.80 11.35 -11.33
C GLU A 73 11.55 12.21 -11.17
N THR A 74 11.27 12.62 -9.93
CA THR A 74 10.01 13.28 -9.58
C THR A 74 10.22 14.49 -8.70
N TYR A 75 9.25 15.40 -8.73
CA TYR A 75 9.21 16.61 -7.92
C TYR A 75 7.91 16.68 -7.10
N PRO A 76 7.92 17.33 -5.91
CA PRO A 76 6.72 17.45 -5.08
C PRO A 76 5.69 18.38 -5.72
N ILE A 77 4.40 18.07 -5.53
CA ILE A 77 3.28 18.88 -6.05
C ILE A 77 2.47 19.52 -4.92
N LYS A 78 1.87 20.68 -5.17
CA LYS A 78 0.88 21.27 -4.24
C LYS A 78 -0.32 20.31 -4.10
N ILE A 79 -0.87 20.21 -2.89
CA ILE A 79 -1.97 19.27 -2.60
C ILE A 79 -3.19 19.53 -3.50
N ASN A 80 -3.57 20.79 -3.71
CA ASN A 80 -4.67 21.17 -4.59
C ASN A 80 -4.41 20.97 -6.10
N LYS A 81 -3.21 20.52 -6.49
CA LYS A 81 -2.83 20.22 -7.89
C LYS A 81 -2.64 18.72 -8.15
N ILE A 82 -2.97 17.87 -7.19
CA ILE A 82 -2.96 16.41 -7.34
C ILE A 82 -4.01 16.01 -8.39
N ARG A 83 -3.62 15.15 -9.33
CA ARG A 83 -4.47 14.66 -10.42
C ARG A 83 -4.09 13.22 -10.83
N PRO A 84 -4.91 12.54 -11.64
CA PRO A 84 -4.54 11.25 -12.24
C PRO A 84 -3.17 11.29 -12.93
N GLY A 85 -2.39 10.22 -12.79
CA GLY A 85 -1.02 10.11 -13.27
C GLY A 85 0.05 10.60 -12.29
N ASP A 86 -0.34 11.29 -11.21
CA ASP A 86 0.58 11.63 -10.13
C ASP A 86 0.94 10.41 -9.27
N ILE A 87 2.01 10.54 -8.49
CA ILE A 87 2.61 9.47 -7.70
C ILE A 87 2.52 9.81 -6.23
N TYR A 88 2.15 8.84 -5.41
CA TYR A 88 2.20 8.93 -3.96
C TYR A 88 3.29 8.02 -3.42
N ILE A 89 4.32 8.62 -2.80
CA ILE A 89 5.46 7.90 -2.20
C ILE A 89 5.44 8.07 -0.69
N PHE A 90 5.49 6.96 0.06
CA PHE A 90 5.58 7.00 1.51
C PHE A 90 6.62 6.02 2.04
N GLN A 91 6.96 6.16 3.32
CA GLN A 91 7.92 5.28 3.98
C GLN A 91 7.48 4.90 5.38
N LEU A 92 7.83 3.69 5.76
CA LEU A 92 7.57 3.08 7.05
C LEU A 92 8.90 2.82 7.75
N THR A 93 8.90 2.95 9.06
CA THR A 93 10.05 2.63 9.89
C THR A 93 9.67 1.48 10.80
N THR A 94 10.37 0.35 10.73
CA THR A 94 10.09 -0.78 11.62
C THR A 94 10.70 -0.52 13.01
N LYS A 95 9.95 -0.88 14.07
CA LYS A 95 10.32 -0.56 15.47
C LYS A 95 11.64 -1.19 15.92
N LYS A 96 11.91 -2.46 15.57
CA LYS A 96 13.07 -3.19 16.10
C LYS A 96 14.39 -2.97 15.37
N LYS A 97 14.38 -2.48 14.12
CA LYS A 97 15.62 -2.41 13.29
C LYS A 97 15.81 -1.09 12.55
N ARG A 98 14.95 -0.09 12.79
CA ARG A 98 14.92 1.17 12.02
C ARG A 98 14.93 0.96 10.49
N LYS A 99 14.50 -0.22 9.99
CA LYS A 99 14.47 -0.52 8.55
C LYS A 99 13.45 0.38 7.90
N ILE A 100 13.86 1.08 6.85
CA ILE A 100 12.98 1.97 6.08
C ILE A 100 12.41 1.19 4.90
N ILE A 101 11.13 0.86 4.98
CA ILE A 101 10.38 0.28 3.86
C ILE A 101 9.76 1.44 3.09
N ARG A 102 9.96 1.46 1.77
CA ARG A 102 9.47 2.53 0.89
C ARG A 102 8.42 1.95 -0.04
N HIS A 103 7.35 2.71 -0.26
CA HIS A 103 6.28 2.36 -1.18
C HIS A 103 6.01 3.51 -2.13
N ALA A 104 5.64 3.17 -3.35
CA ALA A 104 5.16 4.09 -4.36
C ALA A 104 3.84 3.56 -4.94
N MET A 105 2.91 4.47 -5.20
CA MET A 105 1.62 4.18 -5.81
C MET A 105 1.32 5.21 -6.90
N GLY A 106 0.83 4.78 -8.05
CA GLY A 106 0.26 5.67 -9.07
C GLY A 106 -1.18 6.03 -8.71
N ILE A 107 -1.55 7.30 -8.87
CA ILE A 107 -2.91 7.80 -8.67
C ILE A 107 -3.68 7.62 -9.98
N LYS A 108 -4.68 6.74 -9.99
CA LYS A 108 -5.52 6.49 -11.16
C LYS A 108 -6.67 7.49 -11.26
N LYS A 109 -7.29 7.83 -10.13
CA LYS A 109 -8.46 8.70 -10.05
C LYS A 109 -8.45 9.47 -8.74
N VAL A 110 -8.87 10.73 -8.78
CA VAL A 110 -9.20 11.53 -7.59
C VAL A 110 -10.71 11.73 -7.61
N HIS A 111 -11.39 11.24 -6.58
CA HIS A 111 -12.86 11.31 -6.49
C HIS A 111 -13.31 12.64 -5.89
N PRO A 112 -14.56 13.10 -6.15
CA PRO A 112 -15.08 14.36 -5.61
C PRO A 112 -15.04 14.45 -4.09
N ASN A 113 -15.08 13.32 -3.39
CA ASN A 113 -14.98 13.23 -1.94
C ASN A 113 -13.53 13.35 -1.41
N GLY A 114 -12.54 13.59 -2.26
CA GLY A 114 -11.12 13.66 -1.90
C GLY A 114 -10.44 12.30 -1.65
N THR A 115 -11.11 11.16 -1.87
CA THR A 115 -10.47 9.84 -1.92
C THR A 115 -9.75 9.61 -3.26
N MET A 116 -8.85 8.63 -3.30
CA MET A 116 -8.08 8.29 -4.48
C MET A 116 -8.15 6.81 -4.81
N ASP A 117 -8.08 6.54 -6.10
CA ASP A 117 -7.79 5.22 -6.61
C ASP A 117 -6.27 5.08 -6.81
N TYR A 118 -5.70 3.99 -6.30
CA TYR A 118 -4.27 3.70 -6.41
C TYR A 118 -4.02 2.45 -7.24
N ILE A 119 -2.98 2.50 -8.08
CA ILE A 119 -2.41 1.32 -8.73
C ILE A 119 -0.95 1.20 -8.34
N TYR A 120 -0.53 0.00 -7.93
CA TYR A 120 0.86 -0.26 -7.56
C TYR A 120 1.21 -1.75 -7.68
N SER A 121 2.50 -2.07 -7.66
CA SER A 121 3.01 -3.44 -7.58
C SER A 121 3.51 -3.74 -6.17
N SER A 122 3.53 -5.03 -5.82
CA SER A 122 4.13 -5.47 -4.55
C SER A 122 5.29 -6.45 -4.80
N PRO A 123 6.47 -6.21 -4.21
CA PRO A 123 7.56 -7.18 -4.21
C PRO A 123 7.10 -8.57 -3.76
N ARG A 124 6.16 -8.61 -2.80
CA ARG A 124 5.56 -9.84 -2.29
C ARG A 124 4.90 -10.67 -3.39
N ILE A 125 4.02 -10.06 -4.20
CA ILE A 125 3.26 -10.77 -5.24
C ILE A 125 4.20 -11.32 -6.30
N LYS A 126 5.18 -10.51 -6.73
CA LYS A 126 6.18 -10.95 -7.72
C LYS A 126 6.96 -12.15 -7.22
N ILE A 127 7.41 -12.14 -5.97
CA ILE A 127 8.16 -13.27 -5.40
C ILE A 127 7.26 -14.50 -5.25
N ILE A 128 6.00 -14.34 -4.84
CA ILE A 128 5.03 -15.45 -4.81
C ILE A 128 4.84 -16.05 -6.20
N ASN A 129 4.74 -15.22 -7.23
CA ASN A 129 4.63 -15.66 -8.62
C ASN A 129 5.90 -16.36 -9.12
N GLU A 130 7.09 -15.92 -8.71
CA GLU A 130 8.36 -16.59 -9.02
C GLU A 130 8.47 -17.96 -8.33
N LEU A 131 7.99 -18.06 -7.08
CA LEU A 131 8.01 -19.31 -6.29
C LEU A 131 6.89 -20.29 -6.68
N SER A 132 5.88 -19.83 -7.43
CA SER A 132 4.82 -20.70 -7.93
C SER A 132 5.30 -21.48 -9.17
N LYS A 133 5.56 -22.78 -8.99
CA LYS A 133 5.93 -23.69 -10.10
C LYS A 133 4.83 -23.83 -11.17
N LYS A 134 3.55 -23.59 -10.82
CA LYS A 134 2.42 -23.69 -11.75
C LYS A 134 2.15 -22.34 -12.43
N LYS A 135 2.35 -22.26 -13.76
CA LYS A 135 2.07 -21.07 -14.59
C LYS A 135 0.59 -20.64 -14.56
N THR A 136 -0.33 -21.55 -14.23
CA THR A 136 -1.79 -21.38 -14.31
C THR A 136 -2.42 -20.53 -13.19
N HIS A 137 -1.68 -20.18 -12.13
CA HIS A 137 -2.19 -19.38 -11.00
C HIS A 137 -1.41 -18.09 -10.75
N LYS A 138 -0.73 -17.55 -11.77
CA LYS A 138 -0.01 -16.28 -11.61
C LYS A 138 -1.01 -15.16 -11.33
N LYS A 139 -1.01 -14.65 -10.09
CA LYS A 139 -1.76 -13.44 -9.75
C LYS A 139 -1.17 -12.28 -10.54
N SER A 140 -1.98 -11.31 -10.95
CA SER A 140 -1.44 -10.08 -11.50
C SER A 140 -0.55 -9.39 -10.47
N ASP A 141 0.65 -8.98 -10.86
CA ASP A 141 1.54 -8.17 -10.01
C ASP A 141 0.95 -6.78 -9.73
N LEU A 142 -0.12 -6.40 -10.45
CA LEU A 142 -0.87 -5.16 -10.30
C LEU A 142 -1.92 -5.26 -9.19
N ILE A 143 -1.82 -4.36 -8.23
CA ILE A 143 -2.83 -4.13 -7.20
C ILE A 143 -3.57 -2.84 -7.54
N TYR A 144 -4.90 -2.92 -7.59
CA TYR A 144 -5.78 -1.76 -7.75
C TYR A 144 -6.62 -1.57 -6.48
N LYS A 145 -6.53 -0.39 -5.87
CA LYS A 145 -7.32 -0.01 -4.70
C LYS A 145 -8.22 1.16 -5.03
N LYS A 146 -9.52 1.02 -4.76
CA LYS A 146 -10.52 2.06 -5.04
C LYS A 146 -10.79 2.91 -3.80
N MET A 147 -11.05 4.20 -4.03
CA MET A 147 -11.59 5.16 -3.04
C MET A 147 -10.89 5.12 -1.67
N GLN A 148 -9.57 5.00 -1.68
CA GLN A 148 -8.76 4.97 -0.46
C GLN A 148 -8.40 6.40 -0.03
N ASP A 149 -8.34 6.60 1.29
CA ASP A 149 -7.73 7.79 1.85
C ASP A 149 -6.21 7.64 1.91
N PRO A 150 -5.43 8.74 1.79
CA PRO A 150 -3.99 8.67 1.95
C PRO A 150 -3.63 8.18 3.36
N LEU A 151 -2.71 7.23 3.44
CA LEU A 151 -2.45 6.48 4.66
C LEU A 151 -1.35 7.09 5.53
N PHE A 152 -0.38 7.77 4.93
CA PHE A 152 0.86 8.21 5.58
C PHE A 152 1.26 9.62 5.20
N ALA A 153 1.76 10.38 6.18
CA ALA A 153 2.34 11.68 5.90
C ALA A 153 3.77 11.54 5.35
N PRO A 154 4.23 12.47 4.49
CA PRO A 154 5.61 12.48 4.00
C PRO A 154 6.58 12.73 5.15
N LYS A 155 7.55 11.84 5.33
CA LYS A 155 8.58 11.98 6.38
C LYS A 155 9.78 12.84 5.97
N ASN A 156 9.95 13.10 4.67
CA ASN A 156 11.05 13.91 4.12
C ASN A 156 10.74 14.37 2.69
N LYS A 157 11.63 15.20 2.14
CA LYS A 157 11.51 15.83 0.82
C LYS A 157 11.38 14.89 -0.38
N LEU A 158 11.73 13.62 -0.22
CA LEU A 158 11.71 12.59 -1.27
C LEU A 158 10.40 11.78 -1.25
N ARG A 159 9.44 12.15 -0.40
CA ARG A 159 8.15 11.48 -0.19
C ARG A 159 7.00 12.45 -0.44
N GLY A 160 5.78 11.95 -0.32
CA GLY A 160 4.53 12.68 -0.54
C GLY A 160 3.97 12.47 -1.94
N PHE A 161 3.13 13.39 -2.36
CA PHE A 161 2.56 13.48 -3.70
C PHE A 161 3.57 14.11 -4.65
N ARG A 162 3.78 13.50 -5.80
CA ARG A 162 4.85 13.85 -6.73
C ARG A 162 4.42 13.68 -8.19
N ARG A 163 5.13 14.35 -9.08
CA ARG A 163 4.96 14.24 -10.53
C ARG A 163 6.30 14.01 -11.20
N PHE A 164 6.30 13.29 -12.32
CA PHE A 164 7.51 13.08 -13.13
C PHE A 164 8.08 14.39 -13.65
N ILE A 165 9.41 14.51 -13.60
CA ILE A 165 10.14 15.54 -14.32
C ILE A 165 10.13 15.19 -15.81
N TRP A 166 9.88 16.18 -16.67
CA TRP A 166 9.94 15.96 -18.11
C TRP A 166 11.38 15.62 -18.55
N PRO A 167 11.63 14.66 -19.46
CA PRO A 167 12.99 14.21 -19.82
C PRO A 167 13.99 15.34 -20.08
N ARG A 168 13.62 16.36 -20.87
CA ARG A 168 14.49 17.51 -21.22
C ARG A 168 14.93 18.35 -20.01
N HIS A 169 14.28 18.21 -18.86
CA HIS A 169 14.59 18.94 -17.63
C HIS A 169 15.33 18.10 -16.58
N MET A 170 15.49 16.79 -16.78
CA MET A 170 16.04 15.89 -15.76
C MET A 170 17.47 16.25 -15.33
N LEU A 171 18.34 16.59 -16.28
CA LEU A 171 19.72 17.01 -15.99
C LEU A 171 19.82 18.49 -15.54
N LYS A 172 18.77 19.29 -15.75
CA LYS A 172 18.71 20.73 -15.41
C LYS A 172 18.08 20.99 -14.03
N ARG A 173 17.92 19.96 -13.21
CA ARG A 173 17.11 19.98 -11.99
C ARG A 173 17.46 21.08 -10.98
N ARG A 174 18.72 21.49 -10.87
CA ARG A 174 19.14 22.61 -9.99
C ARG A 174 18.51 23.96 -10.38
N LYS A 175 18.14 24.14 -11.66
CA LYS A 175 17.51 25.36 -12.18
C LYS A 175 15.97 25.40 -11.99
N MET A 176 15.34 24.31 -11.55
CA MET A 176 13.90 24.29 -11.22
C MET A 176 13.67 24.78 -9.77
N SER A 177 14.05 26.02 -9.42
CA SER A 177 14.32 26.38 -8.02
C SER A 177 13.13 26.95 -7.22
N ILE A 178 12.15 27.63 -7.82
CA ILE A 178 11.17 28.41 -7.02
C ILE A 178 9.87 27.64 -6.73
N SER A 179 9.12 27.21 -7.75
CA SER A 179 7.82 26.52 -7.55
C SER A 179 7.90 25.16 -6.82
N LEU A 180 9.07 24.50 -6.89
CA LEU A 180 9.32 23.22 -6.22
C LEU A 180 9.55 23.35 -4.72
N LYS A 181 10.09 24.50 -4.27
CA LYS A 181 10.37 24.76 -2.85
C LYS A 181 9.07 24.89 -2.06
N ASP A 182 8.08 25.59 -2.61
CA ASP A 182 6.76 25.77 -1.98
C ASP A 182 5.99 24.46 -1.84
N SER A 183 6.02 23.64 -2.90
CA SER A 183 5.33 22.34 -2.91
C SER A 183 5.96 21.36 -1.90
N TRP A 184 7.28 21.41 -1.73
CA TRP A 184 7.97 20.67 -0.68
C TRP A 184 7.58 21.18 0.72
N LEU A 185 7.59 22.50 0.91
CA LEU A 185 7.26 23.15 2.18
C LEU A 185 5.84 22.77 2.62
N GLN A 186 4.87 22.84 1.71
CA GLN A 186 3.49 22.44 1.97
C GLN A 186 3.33 20.98 2.38
N GLN A 187 4.19 20.08 1.90
CA GLN A 187 4.02 18.65 2.18
C GLN A 187 4.82 18.21 3.40
N SER A 188 6.14 18.27 3.32
CA SER A 188 7.01 17.69 4.35
C SER A 188 7.08 18.55 5.61
N LYS A 189 7.15 19.88 5.48
CA LYS A 189 7.22 20.77 6.64
C LYS A 189 5.88 20.80 7.38
N MET A 190 4.76 20.91 6.68
CA MET A 190 3.44 20.81 7.32
C MET A 190 3.21 19.46 8.00
N ALA A 191 3.61 18.35 7.36
CA ALA A 191 3.52 17.03 7.98
C ALA A 191 4.34 16.92 9.27
N GLN A 192 5.53 17.52 9.31
CA GLN A 192 6.37 17.55 10.51
C GLN A 192 5.78 18.42 11.62
N ILE A 193 5.28 19.61 11.29
CA ILE A 193 4.71 20.55 12.28
C ILE A 193 3.36 20.07 12.80
N TRP A 194 2.47 19.62 11.92
CA TRP A 194 1.10 19.27 12.30
C TRP A 194 0.95 17.82 12.77
N GLY A 195 1.90 16.97 12.44
CA GLY A 195 1.78 15.52 12.61
C GLY A 195 0.91 14.87 11.53
N GLU A 196 0.97 13.53 11.49
CA GLU A 196 0.38 12.73 10.41
C GLU A 196 -1.14 12.91 10.29
N ASP A 197 -1.88 12.84 11.41
CA ASP A 197 -3.35 12.87 11.37
C ASP A 197 -3.90 14.21 10.88
N LYS A 198 -3.34 15.33 11.36
CA LYS A 198 -3.73 16.67 10.92
C LYS A 198 -3.37 16.90 9.45
N PHE A 199 -2.18 16.45 9.04
CA PHE A 199 -1.77 16.54 7.63
C PHE A 199 -2.70 15.75 6.70
N LEU A 200 -3.02 14.50 7.03
CA LEU A 200 -3.90 13.68 6.20
C LEU A 200 -5.32 14.26 6.15
N LYS A 201 -5.82 14.85 7.24
CA LYS A 201 -7.09 15.59 7.25
C LYS A 201 -7.05 16.81 6.33
N TYR A 202 -5.94 17.56 6.34
CA TYR A 202 -5.74 18.68 5.42
C TYR A 202 -5.72 18.23 3.96
N VAL A 203 -5.00 17.14 3.63
CA VAL A 203 -4.98 16.57 2.28
C VAL A 203 -6.39 16.22 1.83
N LYS A 204 -7.11 15.47 2.67
CA LYS A 204 -8.49 15.08 2.41
C LYS A 204 -9.38 16.29 2.13
N LYS A 205 -9.39 17.27 3.04
CA LYS A 205 -10.19 18.50 2.92
C LYS A 205 -9.87 19.26 1.63
N THR A 206 -8.59 19.37 1.29
CA THR A 206 -8.13 20.12 0.10
C THR A 206 -8.54 19.45 -1.21
N LEU A 207 -8.65 18.11 -1.22
CA LEU A 207 -9.06 17.35 -2.42
C LEU A 207 -10.57 17.16 -2.53
N THR A 208 -11.32 17.38 -1.46
CA THR A 208 -12.78 17.29 -1.47
C THR A 208 -13.37 18.45 -2.27
N LYS A 209 -14.09 18.11 -3.34
CA LYS A 209 -14.96 19.02 -4.12
C LYS A 209 -16.43 18.91 -3.73
N LYS A 210 -16.85 17.71 -3.29
CA LYS A 210 -18.21 17.42 -2.85
C LYS A 210 -18.13 16.59 -1.57
N GLU A 211 -18.70 17.11 -0.49
CA GLU A 211 -18.75 16.37 0.76
C GLU A 211 -19.60 15.09 0.60
N GLU A 212 -19.12 13.99 1.18
CA GLU A 212 -19.93 12.79 1.29
C GLU A 212 -20.89 12.92 2.46
N ASN A 213 -22.12 12.47 2.26
CA ASN A 213 -23.00 12.17 3.38
C ASN A 213 -22.27 11.21 4.35
N ILE A 214 -22.39 11.48 5.65
CA ILE A 214 -21.77 10.67 6.71
C ILE A 214 -22.11 9.18 6.61
N GLU A 215 -23.34 8.84 6.23
CA GLU A 215 -23.79 7.47 6.06
C GLU A 215 -23.03 6.77 4.92
N ILE A 216 -22.87 7.45 3.78
CA ILE A 216 -22.08 6.96 2.64
C ILE A 216 -20.63 6.76 3.06
N THR A 217 -20.07 7.72 3.79
CA THR A 217 -18.71 7.65 4.31
C THR A 217 -18.52 6.42 5.21
N ILE A 218 -19.47 6.16 6.11
CA ILE A 218 -19.40 5.04 7.04
C ILE A 218 -19.56 3.70 6.31
N LYS A 219 -20.54 3.57 5.40
CA LYS A 219 -20.70 2.37 4.57
C LYS A 219 -19.42 2.06 3.79
N ARG A 220 -18.81 3.07 3.16
CA ARG A 220 -17.53 2.94 2.46
C ARG A 220 -16.42 2.49 3.41
N LYS A 221 -16.33 3.07 4.61
CA LYS A 221 -15.29 2.70 5.59
C LYS A 221 -15.45 1.28 6.14
N ILE A 222 -16.67 0.80 6.30
CA ILE A 222 -16.94 -0.59 6.65
C ILE A 222 -16.50 -1.52 5.51
N ASN A 223 -16.78 -1.16 4.26
CA ASN A 223 -16.31 -1.91 3.10
C ASN A 223 -14.77 -1.91 2.98
N ASP A 224 -14.11 -0.78 3.24
CA ASP A 224 -12.64 -0.67 3.30
C ASP A 224 -12.06 -1.67 4.31
N LEU A 225 -12.65 -1.75 5.51
CA LEU A 225 -12.25 -2.71 6.55
C LEU A 225 -12.43 -4.17 6.11
N CYS A 226 -13.52 -4.47 5.40
CA CYS A 226 -13.76 -5.79 4.85
C CYS A 226 -12.67 -6.17 3.83
N GLN A 227 -12.38 -5.27 2.88
CA GLN A 227 -11.34 -5.49 1.88
C GLN A 227 -9.95 -5.65 2.50
N LEU A 228 -9.59 -4.83 3.48
CA LEU A 228 -8.32 -4.93 4.19
C LEU A 228 -8.20 -6.23 4.98
N THR A 229 -9.30 -6.71 5.57
CA THR A 229 -9.30 -7.97 6.32
C THR A 229 -9.19 -9.16 5.38
N ASN A 230 -9.90 -9.17 4.25
CA ASN A 230 -9.76 -10.20 3.22
C ASN A 230 -8.34 -10.24 2.63
N GLN A 231 -7.72 -9.08 2.38
CA GLN A 231 -6.31 -9.01 1.98
C GLN A 231 -5.39 -9.68 3.00
N ARG A 232 -5.67 -9.47 4.30
CA ARG A 232 -4.92 -10.14 5.37
C ARG A 232 -5.18 -11.66 5.40
N ILE A 233 -6.42 -12.10 5.17
CA ILE A 233 -6.77 -13.54 5.08
C ILE A 233 -5.96 -14.21 3.98
N GLU A 234 -6.00 -13.66 2.77
CA GLU A 234 -5.19 -14.18 1.66
C GLU A 234 -3.71 -14.19 2.04
N ALA A 235 -3.21 -13.11 2.64
CA ALA A 235 -1.82 -13.00 2.99
C ALA A 235 -1.36 -14.01 4.07
N VAL A 236 -2.23 -14.32 5.03
CA VAL A 236 -1.98 -15.35 6.05
C VAL A 236 -2.02 -16.73 5.42
N GLN A 237 -3.00 -17.00 4.55
CA GLN A 237 -3.12 -18.28 3.86
C GLN A 237 -1.89 -18.57 2.98
N GLU A 238 -1.46 -17.60 2.19
CA GLU A 238 -0.25 -17.73 1.35
C GLU A 238 0.99 -18.10 2.17
N ALA A 239 1.11 -17.57 3.39
CA ALA A 239 2.20 -17.91 4.29
C ALA A 239 2.09 -19.35 4.79
N LEU A 240 0.89 -19.82 5.12
CA LEU A 240 0.67 -21.21 5.57
C LEU A 240 0.94 -22.20 4.44
N ASP A 241 0.42 -21.93 3.24
CA ASP A 241 0.65 -22.75 2.05
C ASP A 241 2.14 -22.83 1.72
N TYR A 242 2.87 -21.71 1.82
CA TYR A 242 4.31 -21.71 1.62
C TYR A 242 5.04 -22.45 2.74
N LYS A 243 4.60 -22.33 4.00
CA LYS A 243 5.16 -23.06 5.14
C LYS A 243 5.07 -24.57 4.93
N TYR A 244 3.95 -25.05 4.37
CA TYR A 244 3.77 -26.45 3.98
C TYR A 244 4.77 -26.86 2.89
N LYS A 245 4.95 -26.04 1.84
CA LYS A 245 5.93 -26.30 0.76
C LYS A 245 7.38 -26.42 1.25
N ILE A 246 7.74 -25.67 2.29
CA ILE A 246 9.08 -25.74 2.89
C ILE A 246 9.16 -26.78 4.03
N LYS A 247 8.21 -27.73 4.08
CA LYS A 247 8.14 -28.83 5.06
C LYS A 247 8.17 -28.33 6.52
N GLY A 248 7.50 -27.22 6.79
CA GLY A 248 7.36 -26.69 8.14
C GLY A 248 8.58 -25.96 8.72
N ARG A 249 9.71 -25.88 8.00
CA ARG A 249 10.90 -25.18 8.48
C ARG A 249 10.60 -23.71 8.78
N CYS A 250 11.44 -23.11 9.64
CA CYS A 250 11.35 -21.69 9.92
C CYS A 250 11.57 -20.84 8.66
N PHE A 251 10.78 -19.79 8.54
CA PHE A 251 10.98 -18.75 7.54
C PHE A 251 12.35 -18.09 7.74
N ASN A 252 13.16 -18.01 6.69
CA ASN A 252 14.40 -17.21 6.72
C ASN A 252 14.07 -15.71 6.61
N TYR A 253 15.09 -14.83 6.67
CA TYR A 253 14.87 -13.38 6.66
C TYR A 253 14.04 -12.90 5.45
N ARG A 254 14.37 -13.39 4.25
CA ARG A 254 13.72 -12.99 3.01
C ARG A 254 12.27 -13.43 2.99
N GLU A 255 12.02 -14.68 3.34
CA GLU A 255 10.66 -15.23 3.36
C GLU A 255 9.83 -14.59 4.48
N TYR A 256 10.43 -14.28 5.63
CA TYR A 256 9.78 -13.54 6.70
C TYR A 256 9.33 -12.15 6.23
N ASP A 257 10.17 -11.44 5.48
CA ASP A 257 9.84 -10.12 4.92
C ASP A 257 8.65 -10.18 3.95
N ILE A 258 8.47 -11.30 3.24
CA ILE A 258 7.39 -11.53 2.27
C ILE A 258 6.08 -11.91 2.96
N TYR A 259 6.14 -12.85 3.92
CA TYR A 259 4.97 -13.55 4.44
C TYR A 259 4.45 -13.03 5.78
N SER A 260 5.18 -12.13 6.45
CA SER A 260 4.68 -11.42 7.62
C SER A 260 3.55 -10.44 7.26
N SER A 261 2.84 -9.94 8.28
CA SER A 261 1.71 -9.01 8.10
C SER A 261 1.70 -7.73 8.97
N PRO A 262 2.82 -7.20 9.50
CA PRO A 262 2.78 -6.08 10.45
C PRO A 262 2.14 -4.81 9.87
N MET A 263 2.36 -4.56 8.57
CA MET A 263 1.81 -3.40 7.87
C MET A 263 0.29 -3.51 7.69
N MET A 264 -0.19 -4.70 7.31
CA MET A 264 -1.63 -4.94 7.17
C MET A 264 -2.32 -4.78 8.53
N ASP A 265 -1.73 -5.31 9.60
CA ASP A 265 -2.25 -5.22 10.96
C ASP A 265 -2.30 -3.75 11.43
N TYR A 266 -1.25 -2.97 11.14
CA TYR A 266 -1.20 -1.54 11.44
C TYR A 266 -2.27 -0.74 10.67
N VAL A 267 -2.38 -0.93 9.35
CA VAL A 267 -3.36 -0.21 8.50
C VAL A 267 -4.79 -0.57 8.92
N LEU A 268 -5.04 -1.84 9.22
CA LEU A 268 -6.34 -2.31 9.67
C LEU A 268 -6.73 -1.67 11.02
N LYS A 269 -5.81 -1.67 12.00
CA LYS A 269 -6.01 -0.97 13.29
C LYS A 269 -6.27 0.52 13.11
N LYS A 270 -5.51 1.20 12.24
CA LYS A 270 -5.69 2.63 11.95
C LYS A 270 -7.08 2.92 11.37
N ASN A 271 -7.55 2.10 10.43
CA ASN A 271 -8.88 2.27 9.83
C ASN A 271 -10.02 2.01 10.83
N PHE A 272 -9.89 1.01 11.71
CA PHE A 272 -10.87 0.81 12.78
C PHE A 272 -10.94 2.01 13.73
N ASN A 273 -9.79 2.56 14.12
CA ASN A 273 -9.74 3.74 14.98
C ASN A 273 -10.37 4.96 14.31
N TYR A 274 -10.08 5.16 13.02
CA TYR A 274 -10.69 6.24 12.25
C TYR A 274 -12.21 6.10 12.19
N LEU A 275 -12.73 4.91 11.86
CA LEU A 275 -14.16 4.65 11.83
C LEU A 275 -14.82 4.88 13.20
N ARG A 276 -14.16 4.48 14.28
CA ARG A 276 -14.64 4.72 15.65
C ARG A 276 -14.74 6.21 15.98
N ILE A 277 -13.74 7.00 15.61
CA ILE A 277 -13.72 8.45 15.84
C ILE A 277 -14.79 9.15 14.98
N LEU A 278 -14.95 8.71 13.73
CA LEU A 278 -15.98 9.23 12.85
C LEU A 278 -17.38 8.96 13.43
N TRP A 279 -17.62 7.74 13.86
CA TRP A 279 -18.86 7.32 14.52
C TRP A 279 -19.12 8.10 15.82
N SER A 280 -18.12 8.27 16.69
CA SER A 280 -18.33 8.99 17.95
C SER A 280 -18.68 10.47 17.76
N LYS A 281 -18.20 11.08 16.67
CA LYS A 281 -18.44 12.52 16.40
C LYS A 281 -19.72 12.78 15.63
N LYS A 282 -20.04 11.93 14.66
CA LYS A 282 -21.14 12.16 13.70
C LYS A 282 -22.19 11.07 13.69
N GLY A 283 -22.15 10.14 14.65
CA GLY A 283 -23.03 8.98 14.66
C GLY A 283 -24.52 9.31 14.79
N ARG A 284 -24.84 10.47 15.40
CA ARG A 284 -26.21 10.97 15.54
C ARG A 284 -26.83 11.40 14.20
N GLU A 285 -26.01 11.68 13.19
CA GLU A 285 -26.45 12.09 11.85
C GLU A 285 -26.87 10.90 10.96
N ILE A 286 -26.66 9.66 11.41
CA ILE A 286 -27.01 8.46 10.62
C ILE A 286 -28.49 8.12 10.80
N LYS A 287 -29.23 8.12 9.68
CA LYS A 287 -30.65 7.74 9.65
C LYS A 287 -30.87 6.27 9.30
N ASP A 288 -30.03 5.67 8.46
CA ASP A 288 -30.14 4.25 8.12
C ASP A 288 -29.88 3.33 9.32
N GLU A 289 -30.95 2.73 9.83
CA GLU A 289 -30.94 1.77 10.93
C GLU A 289 -30.00 0.59 10.68
N LYS A 290 -29.89 0.14 9.42
CA LYS A 290 -29.03 -0.99 9.08
C LYS A 290 -27.57 -0.64 9.34
N THR A 291 -27.13 0.54 8.91
CA THR A 291 -25.78 1.08 9.13
C THR A 291 -25.53 1.35 10.60
N LEU A 292 -26.49 1.99 11.27
CA LEU A 292 -26.43 2.29 12.70
C LEU A 292 -26.24 1.03 13.56
N SER A 293 -27.06 0.02 13.32
CA SER A 293 -26.97 -1.25 14.04
C SER A 293 -25.69 -2.02 13.66
N THR A 294 -25.22 -1.94 12.41
CA THR A 294 -23.93 -2.54 12.01
C THR A 294 -22.76 -1.92 12.77
N ILE A 295 -22.67 -0.59 12.82
CA ILE A 295 -21.53 0.07 13.46
C ILE A 295 -21.55 -0.09 14.99
N LYS A 296 -22.74 -0.03 15.61
CA LYS A 296 -22.93 -0.39 17.03
C LYS A 296 -22.45 -1.82 17.29
N ALA A 297 -22.80 -2.78 16.44
CA ALA A 297 -22.38 -4.17 16.60
C ALA A 297 -20.86 -4.36 16.44
N ILE A 298 -20.19 -3.64 15.52
CA ILE A 298 -18.73 -3.70 15.38
C ILE A 298 -18.01 -3.29 16.67
N PHE A 299 -18.48 -2.21 17.30
CA PHE A 299 -17.81 -1.61 18.46
C PHE A 299 -18.39 -2.04 19.82
N SER A 300 -19.41 -2.91 19.85
CA SER A 300 -19.98 -3.42 21.10
C SER A 300 -19.06 -4.43 21.79
N ASN A 301 -19.23 -4.57 23.12
CA ASN A 301 -18.53 -5.58 23.90
C ASN A 301 -19.03 -7.02 23.60
N ASN A 302 -20.27 -7.17 23.10
CA ASN A 302 -20.92 -8.45 22.78
C ASN A 302 -20.79 -8.86 21.30
N ASN A 303 -19.84 -8.26 20.56
CA ASN A 303 -19.64 -8.47 19.13
C ASN A 303 -19.39 -9.93 18.69
N LYS A 304 -19.06 -10.83 19.63
CA LYS A 304 -18.79 -12.25 19.37
C LYS A 304 -20.00 -13.03 18.80
N LYS A 305 -21.24 -12.62 19.12
CA LYS A 305 -22.48 -13.33 18.76
C LYS A 305 -23.31 -12.66 17.65
N SER A 306 -22.87 -11.52 17.10
CA SER A 306 -23.71 -10.78 16.14
C SER A 306 -23.76 -11.48 14.77
N GLN A 307 -24.84 -12.25 14.53
CA GLN A 307 -25.09 -12.93 13.26
C GLN A 307 -25.15 -11.94 12.07
N LYS A 308 -25.62 -10.72 12.34
CA LYS A 308 -25.67 -9.61 11.38
C LYS A 308 -24.28 -9.24 10.82
N LEU A 309 -23.24 -9.23 11.65
CA LEU A 309 -21.90 -8.86 11.19
C LEU A 309 -21.30 -9.86 10.19
N TYR A 310 -21.68 -11.13 10.26
CA TYR A 310 -21.26 -12.14 9.28
C TYR A 310 -21.88 -11.90 7.90
N LYS A 311 -23.08 -11.31 7.83
CA LYS A 311 -23.72 -10.92 6.55
C LYS A 311 -23.04 -9.71 5.91
N VAL A 312 -22.48 -8.80 6.72
CA VAL A 312 -21.83 -7.57 6.22
C VAL A 312 -20.47 -7.87 5.58
N CYS A 313 -19.69 -8.74 6.22
CA CYS A 313 -18.39 -9.16 5.71
C CYS A 313 -18.11 -10.58 6.20
N PRO A 314 -18.41 -11.62 5.41
CA PRO A 314 -18.14 -13.00 5.79
C PRO A 314 -16.63 -13.26 5.71
N LEU A 315 -15.96 -13.29 6.86
CA LEU A 315 -14.52 -13.53 6.93
C LEU A 315 -14.26 -15.02 7.19
N LYS A 316 -14.01 -15.77 6.11
CA LYS A 316 -13.70 -17.19 6.18
C LYS A 316 -12.21 -17.41 6.42
N ILE A 317 -11.85 -18.00 7.55
CA ILE A 317 -10.47 -18.37 7.87
C ILE A 317 -10.31 -19.85 7.55
N ARG A 318 -9.57 -20.17 6.48
CA ARG A 318 -9.54 -21.50 5.87
C ARG A 318 -8.45 -22.38 6.49
N ASP A 319 -8.76 -23.04 7.61
CA ASP A 319 -8.11 -24.31 8.00
C ASP A 319 -8.81 -25.03 9.17
N GLN A 320 -9.97 -24.55 9.63
CA GLN A 320 -10.68 -25.16 10.76
C GLN A 320 -12.17 -25.21 10.45
N LYS A 321 -12.82 -26.28 10.90
CA LYS A 321 -14.27 -26.47 10.85
C LYS A 321 -14.98 -25.15 11.17
N ARG A 322 -15.50 -24.46 10.14
CA ARG A 322 -16.45 -23.33 10.20
C ARG A 322 -16.09 -22.16 11.14
N GLU A 323 -14.81 -21.87 11.43
CA GLU A 323 -14.48 -20.65 12.18
C GLU A 323 -14.55 -19.41 11.26
N TYR A 324 -15.72 -18.79 11.24
CA TYR A 324 -15.91 -17.45 10.67
C TYR A 324 -15.53 -16.41 11.72
N LEU A 325 -14.83 -15.36 11.30
CA LEU A 325 -14.73 -14.14 12.10
C LEU A 325 -15.65 -13.06 11.54
N ASN A 326 -15.96 -12.07 12.37
CA ASN A 326 -16.66 -10.86 11.95
C ASN A 326 -15.85 -9.59 12.28
N LEU A 327 -16.21 -8.45 11.71
CA LEU A 327 -15.44 -7.21 11.88
C LEU A 327 -15.32 -6.74 13.34
N GLY A 328 -16.31 -6.99 14.20
CA GLY A 328 -16.22 -6.61 15.61
C GLY A 328 -15.24 -7.51 16.38
N GLN A 329 -15.29 -8.80 16.11
CA GLN A 329 -14.32 -9.78 16.58
C GLN A 329 -12.89 -9.46 16.14
N ILE A 330 -12.68 -8.97 14.91
CA ILE A 330 -11.38 -8.51 14.42
C ILE A 330 -10.94 -7.26 15.19
N TYR A 331 -11.83 -6.27 15.34
CA TYR A 331 -11.57 -5.04 16.09
C TYR A 331 -11.13 -5.33 17.52
N TYR A 332 -11.89 -6.17 18.24
CA TYR A 332 -11.59 -6.55 19.62
C TYR A 332 -10.17 -7.11 19.76
N ARG A 333 -9.80 -8.06 18.88
CA ARG A 333 -8.49 -8.73 18.94
C ARG A 333 -7.34 -7.80 18.56
N LEU A 334 -7.52 -6.92 17.59
CA LEU A 334 -6.55 -5.87 17.25
C LEU A 334 -6.36 -4.86 18.39
N LYS A 335 -7.46 -4.45 19.05
CA LYS A 335 -7.44 -3.53 20.20
C LYS A 335 -6.66 -4.14 21.37
N LYS A 336 -6.88 -5.43 21.64
CA LYS A 336 -6.20 -6.19 22.70
C LYS A 336 -4.78 -6.66 22.33
N GLY A 337 -4.30 -6.39 21.11
CA GLY A 337 -2.94 -6.78 20.69
C GLY A 337 -2.77 -8.29 20.50
N LEU A 338 -3.86 -9.03 20.25
CA LEU A 338 -3.84 -10.49 20.14
C LEU A 338 -3.38 -10.98 18.77
N PHE A 339 -3.32 -10.10 17.77
CA PHE A 339 -2.86 -10.46 16.42
C PHE A 339 -1.36 -10.68 16.41
N SER A 340 -0.94 -11.75 15.73
CA SER A 340 0.47 -11.95 15.45
C SER A 340 0.81 -11.70 13.99
N PRO A 341 1.76 -10.78 13.71
CA PRO A 341 2.27 -10.57 12.36
C PRO A 341 3.30 -11.62 11.94
N ASN A 342 3.74 -12.50 12.86
CA ASN A 342 4.80 -13.47 12.62
C ASN A 342 4.32 -14.63 11.72
N PRO A 343 4.93 -14.84 10.53
CA PRO A 343 4.54 -15.93 9.63
C PRO A 343 4.87 -17.32 10.16
N ASN A 344 5.76 -17.44 11.17
CA ASN A 344 6.06 -18.72 11.79
C ASN A 344 4.96 -19.20 12.75
N HIS A 345 4.08 -18.30 13.22
CA HIS A 345 3.02 -18.65 14.17
C HIS A 345 1.86 -19.41 13.49
N SER A 346 1.14 -20.21 14.29
CA SER A 346 -0.05 -20.95 13.85
C SER A 346 -1.15 -20.00 13.36
N LEU A 347 -2.06 -20.53 12.54
CA LEU A 347 -3.22 -19.77 12.07
C LEU A 347 -4.01 -19.15 13.23
N LYS A 348 -4.34 -19.95 14.25
CA LYS A 348 -5.05 -19.48 15.45
C LYS A 348 -4.33 -18.31 16.13
N LYS A 349 -3.00 -18.39 16.28
CA LYS A 349 -2.21 -17.33 16.91
C LYS A 349 -2.12 -16.07 16.04
N ARG A 350 -2.01 -16.21 14.72
CA ARG A 350 -2.01 -15.07 13.79
C ARG A 350 -3.33 -14.30 13.79
N TRP A 351 -4.43 -14.94 14.18
CA TRP A 351 -5.74 -14.32 14.30
C TRP A 351 -6.18 -14.02 15.74
N GLY A 352 -5.33 -14.27 16.75
CA GLY A 352 -5.68 -14.04 18.16
C GLY A 352 -6.86 -14.88 18.65
N ILE A 353 -7.00 -16.10 18.10
CA ILE A 353 -7.95 -17.12 18.56
C ILE A 353 -7.33 -17.88 19.73
N ASP A 354 -6.03 -18.18 19.64
CA ASP A 354 -5.27 -18.81 20.71
C ASP A 354 -4.58 -17.74 21.57
N ASN A 355 -5.05 -17.61 22.81
CA ASN A 355 -4.55 -16.69 23.82
C ASN A 355 -3.44 -17.28 24.68
N SER A 356 -3.01 -18.52 24.44
CA SER A 356 -1.90 -19.12 25.18
C SER A 356 -0.66 -18.23 25.09
N LEU A 357 -0.20 -17.74 26.24
CA LEU A 357 1.02 -16.96 26.39
C LEU A 357 2.28 -17.83 26.15
N SER A 358 2.11 -19.17 26.15
CA SER A 358 3.18 -20.16 26.12
C SER A 358 3.76 -20.47 24.73
N PHE A 359 3.09 -20.12 23.63
CA PHE A 359 3.60 -20.42 22.29
C PHE A 359 4.64 -19.38 21.81
N LYS A 360 5.82 -19.36 22.45
CA LYS A 360 7.02 -18.77 21.84
C LYS A 360 7.47 -19.71 20.73
N SER A 361 7.23 -19.32 19.48
CA SER A 361 7.79 -20.02 18.32
C SER A 361 9.30 -20.15 18.48
N LYS A 362 9.84 -21.37 18.37
CA LYS A 362 11.30 -21.63 18.33
C LYS A 362 11.99 -20.93 17.15
N CYS A 363 11.24 -20.50 16.13
CA CYS A 363 11.77 -19.76 15.00
C CYS A 363 12.14 -18.31 15.34
N ARG A 364 13.27 -17.87 14.78
CA ARG A 364 13.77 -16.48 14.89
C ARG A 364 12.73 -15.46 14.41
N ILE A 365 12.61 -14.36 15.15
CA ILE A 365 11.81 -13.19 14.79
C ILE A 365 12.74 -12.11 14.23
N TYR A 366 12.45 -11.60 13.04
CA TYR A 366 13.34 -10.66 12.38
C TYR A 366 13.06 -9.18 12.64
N TYR A 367 11.85 -8.79 13.04
CA TYR A 367 11.50 -7.42 13.44
C TYR A 367 10.23 -7.32 14.29
#